data_AF-A0A1H6ASG6-F1
#
_entry.id   AF-A0A1H6ASG6-F1
#
_cell.length_a   1.000
_cell.length_b   1.000
_cell.length_c   1.000
_cell.angle_alpha   90.00
_cell.angle_beta   90.00
_cell.angle_gamma   90.00
#
_symmetry.space_group_name_H-M   'P 1'
#
loop_
_entity.id
_entity.type
_entity.pdbx_description
1 polymer ?
#
loop_
_entity_poly.entity_id
_entity_poly.type
_entity_poly.pdbx_seq_one_letter_code
_entity_poly.pdbx_strand_id
1 'polypeptide(L)'
;MVHVKDILSDQLLANANDPSWYLPFSTAVENLSEEAAFWKPSEDSNSIAEIVQHLLYWNETWQTRYRKSDVNTVPPIGNNNKSFIIPKDKKFTDLKDQLLDVLLKWQDLLTEEKVESDVIGFPVSARWWELLGNLSTHNAYHIGQICYIRKLQKSWNVDEK
;
A
#
# COMPACT_ATOMS: atom_id res chain seq x y z
N MET A 1 -21.54 -0.61 19.02
CA MET A 1 -20.72 0.62 19.10
C MET A 1 -19.71 0.49 17.98
N VAL A 2 -19.44 1.54 17.19
CA VAL A 2 -18.42 1.46 16.13
C VAL A 2 -17.06 1.63 16.79
N HIS A 3 -16.14 0.70 16.55
CA HIS A 3 -14.78 0.77 17.07
C HIS A 3 -13.83 1.37 16.03
N VAL A 4 -12.73 1.99 16.47
CA VAL A 4 -11.70 2.52 15.56
C VAL A 4 -11.15 1.44 14.63
N LYS A 5 -11.07 0.19 15.13
CA LYS A 5 -10.71 -0.99 14.34
C LYS A 5 -11.61 -1.19 13.12
N ASP A 6 -12.92 -0.95 13.25
CA ASP A 6 -13.88 -1.14 12.16
C ASP A 6 -13.65 -0.10 11.05
N ILE A 7 -13.37 1.16 11.43
CA ILE A 7 -13.04 2.24 10.48
C ILE A 7 -11.73 1.93 9.75
N LEU A 8 -10.70 1.47 10.47
CA LEU A 8 -9.42 1.11 9.84
C LEU A 8 -9.55 -0.10 8.92
N SER A 9 -10.33 -1.11 9.33
CA SER A 9 -10.61 -2.31 8.52
C SER A 9 -11.25 -1.92 7.19
N ASP A 10 -12.28 -1.06 7.22
CA ASP A 10 -12.95 -0.51 6.03
C ASP A 10 -11.99 0.27 5.11
N GLN A 11 -11.21 1.19 5.67
CA GLN A 11 -10.26 2.00 4.89
C GLN A 11 -9.13 1.16 4.26
N LEU A 12 -8.66 0.13 4.95
CA LEU A 12 -7.63 -0.78 4.43
C LEU A 12 -8.21 -1.73 3.36
N LEU A 13 -9.48 -2.14 3.46
CA LEU A 13 -10.18 -2.82 2.36
C LEU A 13 -10.33 -1.92 1.15
N ALA A 14 -10.60 -0.62 1.36
CA ALA A 14 -10.64 0.38 0.29
C ALA A 14 -9.32 0.53 -0.46
N ASN A 15 -8.19 0.27 0.21
CA ASN A 15 -6.89 0.19 -0.46
C ASN A 15 -6.72 -1.12 -1.26
N ALA A 16 -7.39 -2.21 -0.89
CA ALA A 16 -7.13 -3.55 -1.42
C ALA A 16 -8.09 -3.94 -2.55
N ASN A 17 -9.36 -4.13 -2.23
CA ASN A 17 -10.35 -4.73 -3.13
C ASN A 17 -11.80 -4.28 -2.92
N ASP A 18 -12.08 -3.38 -1.98
CA ASP A 18 -13.44 -2.88 -1.74
C ASP A 18 -13.59 -1.45 -2.27
N PRO A 19 -14.36 -1.20 -3.34
CA PRO A 19 -14.49 0.13 -3.90
C PRO A 19 -15.03 1.18 -2.92
N SER A 20 -14.42 2.37 -2.94
CA SER A 20 -14.85 3.51 -2.10
C SER A 20 -14.68 4.82 -2.88
N TRP A 21 -14.33 5.92 -2.21
CA TRP A 21 -14.07 7.24 -2.81
C TRP A 21 -12.96 7.25 -3.90
N TYR A 22 -12.17 6.18 -3.98
CA TYR A 22 -11.17 5.92 -5.01
C TYR A 22 -11.19 4.42 -5.35
N LEU A 23 -10.55 4.06 -6.46
CA LEU A 23 -10.47 2.66 -6.87
C LEU A 23 -9.53 1.87 -5.98
N PRO A 24 -9.88 0.63 -5.63
CA PRO A 24 -9.00 -0.23 -4.85
C PRO A 24 -7.83 -0.70 -5.72
N PHE A 25 -6.74 -1.13 -5.07
CA PHE A 25 -5.52 -1.58 -5.74
C PHE A 25 -5.81 -2.66 -6.80
N SER A 26 -6.59 -3.68 -6.45
CA SER A 26 -6.95 -4.78 -7.36
C SER A 26 -7.55 -4.31 -8.69
N THR A 27 -8.42 -3.31 -8.68
CA THR A 27 -8.97 -2.70 -9.90
C THR A 27 -7.94 -1.80 -10.59
N ALA A 28 -7.17 -1.01 -9.83
CA ALA A 28 -6.17 -0.09 -10.37
C ALA A 28 -5.09 -0.79 -11.22
N VAL A 29 -4.80 -2.06 -10.93
CA VAL A 29 -3.80 -2.88 -11.62
C VAL A 29 -4.37 -3.96 -12.53
N GLU A 30 -5.69 -3.99 -12.70
CA GLU A 30 -6.37 -5.00 -13.52
C GLU A 30 -5.95 -4.89 -15.00
N ASN A 31 -5.66 -6.03 -15.62
CA ASN A 31 -5.27 -6.15 -17.04
C ASN A 31 -4.05 -5.32 -17.47
N LEU A 32 -3.16 -4.95 -16.53
CA LEU A 32 -1.86 -4.34 -16.88
C LEU A 32 -0.90 -5.37 -17.47
N SER A 33 -0.30 -5.05 -18.61
CA SER A 33 0.85 -5.79 -19.14
C SER A 33 2.12 -5.45 -18.36
N GLU A 34 3.11 -6.34 -18.42
CA GLU A 34 4.46 -6.09 -17.89
C GLU A 34 5.04 -4.80 -18.48
N GLU A 35 4.99 -4.63 -19.80
CA GLU A 35 5.50 -3.43 -20.47
C GLU A 35 4.86 -2.14 -19.94
N ALA A 36 3.52 -2.13 -19.79
CA ALA A 36 2.82 -0.97 -19.24
C ALA A 36 3.16 -0.73 -17.77
N ALA A 37 3.36 -1.79 -16.98
CA ALA A 37 3.71 -1.66 -15.57
C ALA A 37 5.10 -1.05 -15.36
N PHE A 38 6.07 -1.38 -16.22
CA PHE A 38 7.45 -0.89 -16.15
C PHE A 38 7.67 0.43 -16.89
N TRP A 39 6.72 0.89 -17.69
CA TRP A 39 6.79 2.20 -18.35
C TRP A 39 6.80 3.36 -17.35
N LYS A 40 7.62 4.38 -17.64
CA LYS A 40 7.74 5.61 -16.84
C LYS A 40 7.22 6.84 -17.61
N PRO A 41 6.47 7.74 -16.97
CA PRO A 41 6.10 9.03 -17.57
C PRO A 41 7.29 9.92 -17.94
N SER A 42 8.35 9.87 -17.14
CA SER A 42 9.62 10.56 -17.34
C SER A 42 10.73 9.85 -16.55
N GLU A 43 12.00 10.20 -16.81
CA GLU A 43 13.16 9.65 -16.08
C GLU A 43 13.08 9.91 -14.56
N ASP A 44 12.50 11.05 -14.16
CA ASP A 44 12.33 11.42 -12.75
C ASP A 44 11.06 10.83 -12.11
N SER A 45 10.23 10.12 -12.88
CA SER A 45 8.98 9.52 -12.40
C SER A 45 9.16 8.04 -12.04
N ASN A 46 8.34 7.57 -11.11
CA ASN A 46 8.22 6.14 -10.84
C ASN A 46 7.28 5.46 -11.85
N SER A 47 7.59 4.24 -12.24
CA SER A 47 6.68 3.35 -12.95
C SER A 47 5.62 2.78 -12.01
N ILE A 48 4.58 2.13 -12.56
CA ILE A 48 3.58 1.44 -11.75
C ILE A 48 4.24 0.31 -10.94
N ALA A 49 5.16 -0.45 -11.55
CA ALA A 49 5.85 -1.54 -10.87
C ALA A 49 6.70 -1.03 -9.68
N GLU A 50 7.36 0.13 -9.82
CA GLU A 50 8.13 0.76 -8.74
C GLU A 50 7.22 1.24 -7.61
N ILE A 51 6.04 1.80 -7.94
CA ILE A 51 5.04 2.19 -6.93
C ILE A 51 4.48 0.97 -6.20
N VAL A 52 4.23 -0.14 -6.90
CA VAL A 52 3.78 -1.40 -6.26
C VAL A 52 4.85 -1.95 -5.34
N GLN A 53 6.12 -1.93 -5.75
CA GLN A 53 7.24 -2.33 -4.89
C GLN A 53 7.36 -1.44 -3.64
N HIS A 54 7.15 -0.13 -3.79
CA HIS A 54 7.13 0.81 -2.67
C HIS A 54 6.03 0.49 -1.66
N LEU A 55 4.81 0.28 -2.14
CA LEU A 55 3.67 -0.10 -1.31
C LEU A 55 3.89 -1.45 -0.61
N LEU A 56 4.46 -2.42 -1.32
CA LEU A 56 4.76 -3.74 -0.77
C LEU A 56 5.75 -3.61 0.39
N TYR A 57 6.87 -2.91 0.17
CA TYR A 57 7.88 -2.69 1.20
C TYR A 57 7.29 -2.04 2.47
N TRP A 58 6.52 -0.96 2.32
CA TRP A 58 5.99 -0.23 3.46
C TRP A 58 4.89 -0.97 4.19
N ASN A 59 4.00 -1.67 3.49
CA ASN A 59 2.98 -2.47 4.16
C ASN A 59 3.60 -3.67 4.89
N GLU A 60 4.58 -4.38 4.31
CA GLU A 60 5.28 -5.46 5.02
C GLU A 60 6.04 -4.95 6.25
N THR A 61 6.70 -3.80 6.12
CA THR A 61 7.39 -3.12 7.22
C THR A 61 6.43 -2.80 8.35
N TRP A 62 5.32 -2.12 8.05
CA TRP A 62 4.36 -1.70 9.06
C TRP A 62 3.58 -2.86 9.66
N GLN A 63 3.28 -3.92 8.91
CA GLN A 63 2.72 -5.14 9.50
C GLN A 63 3.69 -5.85 10.43
N THR A 64 4.98 -5.85 10.11
CA THR A 64 6.01 -6.47 10.97
C THR A 64 6.17 -5.69 12.27
N ARG A 65 6.25 -4.36 12.17
CA ARG A 65 6.28 -3.45 13.33
C ARG A 65 5.01 -3.57 14.16
N TYR A 66 3.85 -3.61 13.52
CA TYR A 66 2.56 -3.83 14.19
C TYR A 66 2.61 -5.17 14.93
N ARG A 67 2.88 -6.29 14.26
CA ARG A 67 2.93 -7.63 14.89
C ARG A 67 3.83 -7.67 16.12
N LYS A 68 5.02 -7.06 16.07
CA LYS A 68 5.98 -7.02 17.18
C LYS A 68 5.75 -5.91 18.20
N SER A 69 4.80 -5.00 17.94
CA SER A 69 4.51 -3.82 18.76
C SER A 69 5.72 -2.91 18.97
N ASP A 70 6.67 -2.87 18.03
CA ASP A 70 7.90 -2.08 18.13
C ASP A 70 8.36 -1.64 16.73
N VAL A 71 8.46 -0.32 16.52
CA VAL A 71 8.88 0.24 15.23
C VAL A 71 10.33 -0.07 14.89
N ASN A 72 11.17 -0.36 15.87
CA ASN A 72 12.58 -0.70 15.67
C ASN A 72 12.79 -2.13 15.17
N THR A 73 11.76 -2.96 15.18
CA THR A 73 11.79 -4.33 14.61
C THR A 73 12.27 -4.34 13.17
N VAL A 74 11.89 -3.31 12.39
CA VAL A 74 12.41 -3.08 11.04
C VAL A 74 13.17 -1.76 11.08
N PRO A 75 14.50 -1.75 10.89
CA PRO A 75 15.29 -0.53 10.97
C PRO A 75 14.90 0.45 9.86
N PRO A 76 15.17 1.76 10.03
CA PRO A 76 14.97 2.73 8.98
C PRO A 76 15.75 2.35 7.72
N ILE A 77 15.12 2.44 6.54
CA ILE A 77 15.79 2.20 5.24
C ILE A 77 16.79 3.31 4.87
N GLY A 78 16.82 4.40 5.65
CA GLY A 78 17.64 5.59 5.42
C GLY A 78 17.05 6.48 4.33
N ASN A 79 17.14 6.05 3.07
CA ASN A 79 16.58 6.79 1.94
C ASN A 79 15.32 6.09 1.42
N ASN A 80 14.19 6.80 1.45
CA ASN A 80 12.90 6.28 0.98
C ASN A 80 12.95 5.81 -0.48
N ASN A 81 13.79 6.41 -1.33
CA ASN A 81 13.93 6.00 -2.74
C ASN A 81 14.34 4.53 -2.90
N LYS A 82 14.99 3.94 -1.89
CA LYS A 82 15.36 2.52 -1.90
C LYS A 82 14.15 1.59 -1.89
N SER A 83 13.00 2.05 -1.40
CA SER A 83 11.76 1.24 -1.38
C SER A 83 11.11 1.09 -2.76
N PHE A 84 11.50 1.90 -3.75
CA PHE A 84 11.05 1.77 -5.13
C PHE A 84 11.92 0.78 -5.94
N ILE A 85 13.05 0.32 -5.40
CA ILE A 85 13.97 -0.57 -6.10
C ILE A 85 13.35 -1.97 -6.20
N ILE A 86 13.04 -2.38 -7.42
CA ILE A 86 12.50 -3.71 -7.71
C ILE A 86 13.65 -4.74 -7.70
N PRO A 87 13.51 -5.87 -6.98
CA PRO A 87 14.47 -6.96 -7.04
C PRO A 87 14.68 -7.46 -8.47
N LYS A 88 15.91 -7.87 -8.80
CA LYS A 88 16.24 -8.38 -10.13
C LYS A 88 15.34 -9.58 -10.49
N ASP A 89 14.94 -9.65 -11.77
CA ASP A 89 14.14 -10.74 -12.35
C ASP A 89 12.72 -10.89 -11.77
N LYS A 90 12.25 -9.89 -11.01
CA LYS A 90 10.90 -9.85 -10.48
C LYS A 90 9.90 -9.40 -11.54
N LYS A 91 8.87 -10.21 -11.77
CA LYS A 91 7.75 -9.86 -12.67
C LYS A 91 6.77 -8.93 -11.97
N PHE A 92 6.12 -8.07 -12.73
CA PHE A 92 5.05 -7.23 -12.20
C PHE A 92 3.89 -8.09 -11.66
N THR A 93 3.54 -9.20 -12.32
CA THR A 93 2.50 -10.11 -11.81
C THR A 93 2.79 -10.57 -10.38
N ASP A 94 4.04 -10.90 -10.07
CA ASP A 94 4.42 -11.37 -8.73
C ASP A 94 4.34 -10.24 -7.70
N LEU A 95 4.77 -9.03 -8.06
CA LEU A 95 4.65 -7.84 -7.20
C LEU A 95 3.19 -7.49 -6.90
N LYS A 96 2.36 -7.55 -7.93
CA LYS A 96 0.93 -7.26 -7.87
C LYS A 96 0.21 -8.24 -6.94
N ASP A 97 0.43 -9.54 -7.13
CA ASP A 97 -0.22 -10.56 -6.31
C ASP A 97 0.27 -10.49 -4.85
N GLN A 98 1.57 -10.29 -4.63
CA GLN A 98 2.14 -10.11 -3.29
C GLN A 98 1.60 -8.88 -2.57
N LEU A 99 1.50 -7.75 -3.26
CA LEU A 99 0.94 -6.54 -2.65
C LEU A 99 -0.53 -6.74 -2.28
N LEU A 100 -1.33 -7.38 -3.15
CA LEU A 100 -2.74 -7.62 -2.84
C LEU A 100 -2.88 -8.51 -1.58
N ASP A 101 -2.11 -9.60 -1.49
CA ASP A 101 -2.08 -10.47 -0.31
C ASP A 101 -1.68 -9.70 0.95
N VAL A 102 -0.64 -8.87 0.85
CA VAL A 102 -0.18 -8.03 1.97
C VAL A 102 -1.27 -7.04 2.37
N LEU A 103 -1.92 -6.34 1.45
CA LEU A 103 -2.99 -5.39 1.80
C LEU A 103 -4.17 -6.07 2.50
N LEU A 104 -4.60 -7.25 2.02
CA LEU A 104 -5.69 -8.01 2.61
C LEU A 104 -5.35 -8.58 4.00
N LYS A 105 -4.08 -8.90 4.25
CA LYS A 105 -3.61 -9.44 5.52
C LYS A 105 -3.86 -8.53 6.72
N TRP A 106 -4.10 -7.24 6.51
CA TRP A 106 -4.51 -6.35 7.59
C TRP A 106 -5.80 -6.82 8.29
N GLN A 107 -6.75 -7.43 7.57
CA GLN A 107 -8.01 -7.87 8.15
C GLN A 107 -7.83 -8.90 9.27
N ASP A 108 -6.85 -9.79 9.11
CA ASP A 108 -6.52 -10.80 10.12
C ASP A 108 -5.66 -10.25 11.27
N LEU A 109 -4.96 -9.14 11.04
CA LEU A 109 -4.03 -8.57 12.01
C LEU A 109 -4.69 -7.64 13.02
N LEU A 110 -5.72 -6.91 12.61
CA LEU A 110 -6.32 -5.86 13.43
C LEU A 110 -7.08 -6.45 14.62
N THR A 111 -6.72 -6.02 15.82
CA THR A 111 -7.51 -6.25 17.04
C THR A 111 -7.85 -4.91 17.69
N GLU A 112 -9.02 -4.83 18.35
CA GLU A 112 -9.46 -3.60 19.04
C GLU A 112 -8.45 -3.11 20.08
N GLU A 113 -7.94 -4.04 20.90
CA GLU A 113 -6.93 -3.73 21.92
C GLU A 113 -5.68 -3.10 21.32
N LYS A 114 -5.18 -3.68 20.23
CA LYS A 114 -3.88 -3.32 19.69
C LYS A 114 -3.91 -2.03 18.88
N VAL A 115 -5.00 -1.75 18.15
CA VAL A 115 -5.12 -0.47 17.45
C VAL A 115 -5.19 0.71 18.43
N GLU A 116 -5.69 0.49 19.65
CA GLU A 116 -5.75 1.50 20.71
C GLU A 116 -4.48 1.60 21.57
N SER A 117 -3.53 0.66 21.43
CA SER A 117 -2.32 0.64 22.25
C SER A 117 -1.27 1.64 21.74
N ASP A 118 -0.37 2.02 22.65
CA ASP A 118 0.78 2.87 22.32
C ASP A 118 1.75 2.18 21.36
N VAL A 119 2.45 3.01 20.59
CA VAL A 119 3.50 2.56 19.66
C VAL A 119 4.86 2.69 20.32
N ILE A 120 5.51 1.55 20.59
CA ILE A 120 6.85 1.54 21.18
C ILE A 120 7.87 1.96 20.11
N GLY A 121 8.78 2.86 20.51
CA GLY A 121 9.91 3.31 19.70
C GLY A 121 9.59 4.40 18.67
N PHE A 122 8.33 4.83 18.55
CA PHE A 122 7.98 5.97 17.72
C PHE A 122 8.54 7.26 18.37
N PRO A 123 9.04 8.24 17.60
CA PRO A 123 9.75 9.41 18.15
C PRO A 123 8.85 10.35 18.98
N VAL A 124 7.53 10.19 18.86
CA VAL A 124 6.52 10.91 19.63
C VAL A 124 5.50 9.91 20.19
N SER A 125 4.77 10.31 21.24
CA SER A 125 3.62 9.52 21.71
C SER A 125 2.62 9.38 20.57
N ALA A 126 2.28 8.14 20.25
CA ALA A 126 1.34 7.80 19.19
C ALA A 126 0.65 6.48 19.52
N ARG A 127 -0.57 6.31 19.04
CA ARG A 127 -1.31 5.04 19.05
C ARG A 127 -1.26 4.38 17.68
N TRP A 128 -1.45 3.07 17.65
CA TRP A 128 -1.42 2.32 16.39
C TRP A 128 -2.47 2.81 15.39
N TRP A 129 -3.66 3.21 15.84
CA TRP A 129 -4.69 3.70 14.94
C TRP A 129 -4.27 4.96 14.18
N GLU A 130 -3.48 5.84 14.78
CA GLU A 130 -2.96 7.06 14.12
C GLU A 130 -2.02 6.67 12.97
N LEU A 131 -1.13 5.71 13.21
CA LEU A 131 -0.19 5.24 12.20
C LEU A 131 -0.88 4.44 11.10
N LEU A 132 -1.88 3.63 11.43
CA LEU A 132 -2.66 2.88 10.44
C LEU A 132 -3.56 3.77 9.59
N GLY A 133 -4.10 4.87 10.15
CA GLY A 133 -4.80 5.88 9.35
C GLY A 133 -3.86 6.59 8.36
N ASN A 134 -2.63 6.89 8.78
CA ASN A 134 -1.61 7.41 7.87
C ASN A 134 -1.19 6.37 6.81
N LEU A 135 -1.13 5.09 7.17
CA LEU A 135 -0.86 4.02 6.21
C LEU A 135 -1.97 3.90 5.15
N SER A 136 -3.25 3.99 5.55
CA SER A 136 -4.36 3.85 4.61
C SER A 136 -4.41 5.02 3.61
N THR A 137 -4.10 6.23 4.06
CA THR A 137 -3.99 7.42 3.21
C THR A 137 -2.75 7.41 2.30
N HIS A 138 -1.61 6.89 2.78
CA HIS A 138 -0.42 6.64 1.97
C HIS A 138 -0.68 5.64 0.84
N ASN A 139 -1.37 4.53 1.14
CA ASN A 139 -1.80 3.56 0.14
C ASN A 139 -2.71 4.22 -0.91
N ALA A 140 -3.75 4.96 -0.48
CA ALA A 140 -4.68 5.64 -1.36
C ALA A 140 -3.98 6.65 -2.29
N TYR A 141 -3.01 7.41 -1.77
CA TYR A 141 -2.20 8.35 -2.52
C TYR A 141 -1.48 7.66 -3.69
N HIS A 142 -0.80 6.56 -3.43
CA HIS A 142 -0.05 5.83 -4.46
C HIS A 142 -0.94 5.05 -5.42
N ILE A 143 -2.09 4.52 -4.97
CA ILE A 143 -3.09 3.93 -5.86
C ILE A 143 -3.65 4.99 -6.83
N GLY A 144 -3.85 6.22 -6.34
CA GLY A 144 -4.17 7.37 -7.19
C GLY A 144 -3.11 7.65 -8.26
N GLN A 145 -1.83 7.57 -7.90
CA GLN A 145 -0.73 7.70 -8.87
C GLN A 145 -0.76 6.58 -9.93
N ILE A 146 -1.01 5.34 -9.55
CA ILE A 146 -1.16 4.21 -10.50
C ILE A 146 -2.29 4.51 -11.49
N CYS A 147 -3.45 4.91 -11.00
CA CYS A 147 -4.59 5.29 -11.85
C CYS A 147 -4.22 6.43 -12.81
N TYR A 148 -3.48 7.43 -12.33
CA TYR A 148 -3.05 8.56 -13.15
C TYR A 148 -2.06 8.15 -14.25
N ILE A 149 -1.07 7.32 -13.94
CA ILE A 149 -0.10 6.81 -14.92
C ILE A 149 -0.82 6.03 -16.03
N ARG A 150 -1.80 5.20 -15.67
CA ARG A 150 -2.59 4.46 -16.66
C ARG A 150 -3.42 5.36 -17.59
N LYS A 151 -3.94 6.48 -17.06
CA LYS A 151 -4.59 7.50 -17.91
C LYS A 151 -3.61 8.09 -18.93
N LEU A 152 -2.37 8.36 -18.53
CA LEU A 152 -1.32 8.83 -19.47
C LEU A 152 -1.00 7.79 -20.55
N GLN A 153 -0.97 6.51 -20.18
CA GLN A 153 -0.76 5.39 -21.10
C GLN A 153 -1.93 5.14 -22.04
N LYS A 154 -3.11 5.74 -21.79
CA LYS A 154 -4.38 5.38 -22.43
C LYS A 154 -4.70 3.88 -22.32
N SER A 155 -4.15 3.22 -21.29
CA SER A 155 -4.36 1.80 -20.96
C SER A 155 -5.53 1.61 -19.99
N TRP A 156 -6.20 2.72 -19.65
CA TRP A 156 -7.34 2.78 -18.76
C TRP A 156 -8.64 2.60 -19.56
N ASN A 157 -8.92 1.36 -19.98
CA ASN A 157 -10.20 0.98 -20.55
C ASN A 157 -11.17 0.66 -19.42
N VAL A 158 -11.77 1.69 -18.83
CA VAL A 158 -13.11 1.51 -18.26
C VAL A 158 -14.00 1.52 -19.48
N ASP A 159 -14.38 0.34 -19.97
CA ASP A 159 -15.56 0.27 -20.81
C ASP A 159 -16.68 0.98 -20.05
N GLU A 160 -17.21 2.04 -20.66
CA GLU A 160 -18.37 2.76 -20.17
C GLU A 160 -19.48 1.73 -19.93
N LYS A 161 -19.79 1.47 -18.66
CA LYS A 161 -21.06 0.85 -18.28
C LYS A 161 -22.11 1.93 -18.16
#